data_AF-A0A922IZ34-F1
#
_entry.id   AF-A0A922IZ34-F1
#
_cell.length_a   1.000
_cell.length_b   1.000
_cell.length_c   1.000
_cell.angle_alpha   90.00
_cell.angle_beta   90.00
_cell.angle_gamma   90.00
#
_symmetry.space_group_name_H-M   'P 1'
#
loop_
_entity.id
_entity.type
_entity.pdbx_description
1 polymer ?
#
loop_
_entity_poly.entity_id
_entity_poly.type
_entity_poly.pdbx_seq_one_letter_code
_entity_poly.pdbx_strand_id
1 'polypeptide(L)'
;MGSKTLINLLLLLLITGAHSEVTFNFENRCTYTVWLAASPSIGDADPESGSGTLELFSMPDQWSGSIWARTNCAYNVSYFSCETGDCGSGTIDCQSPPPTYPVTLLNFDIKQSVVSYEVSLNHGHNLPVRIQPDGGSLLGGTGLCPVVDCIEDVSNVCPGNLVATNKDGRYVGCYSACDGLKDPRYCCTGNYSSPQACQSNEYSQKFKQLCKLAHTYPSDNDPPVYRCSRATSYNITFCPS
;
A
#
# COMPACT_ATOMS: atom_id res chain seq x y z
N MET A 1 -47.77 53.71 24.35
CA MET A 1 -47.65 52.32 23.87
C MET A 1 -46.86 52.35 22.57
N GLY A 2 -45.64 51.84 22.57
CA GLY A 2 -44.77 51.83 21.39
C GLY A 2 -43.49 51.08 21.72
N SER A 3 -43.54 49.75 21.67
CA SER A 3 -42.38 48.89 21.86
C SER A 3 -41.64 48.77 20.53
N LYS A 4 -40.38 49.21 20.49
CA LYS A 4 -39.47 49.05 19.34
C LYS A 4 -38.77 47.70 19.49
N THR A 5 -39.13 46.73 18.66
CA THR A 5 -38.45 45.44 18.58
C THR A 5 -37.17 45.60 17.75
N LEU A 6 -36.00 45.51 18.39
CA LEU A 6 -34.72 45.37 17.69
C LEU A 6 -34.53 43.91 17.27
N ILE A 7 -34.34 43.68 15.97
CA ILE A 7 -33.98 42.38 15.40
C ILE A 7 -32.46 42.30 15.39
N ASN A 8 -31.89 41.41 16.21
CA ASN A 8 -30.47 41.05 16.16
C ASN A 8 -30.27 39.96 15.09
N LEU A 9 -29.63 40.31 13.98
CA LEU A 9 -29.20 39.35 12.95
C LEU A 9 -27.84 38.79 13.36
N LEU A 10 -27.83 37.60 13.97
CA LEU A 10 -26.59 36.88 14.29
C LEU A 10 -26.07 36.19 13.02
N LEU A 11 -25.00 36.73 12.43
CA LEU A 11 -24.32 36.14 11.29
C LEU A 11 -23.47 34.95 11.77
N LEU A 12 -23.96 33.71 11.60
CA LEU A 12 -23.14 32.51 11.81
C LEU A 12 -22.10 32.40 10.69
N LEU A 13 -20.86 32.79 11.00
CA LEU A 13 -19.70 32.39 10.22
C LEU A 13 -19.50 30.88 10.40
N LEU A 14 -19.95 30.10 9.41
CA LEU A 14 -19.54 28.71 9.26
C LEU A 14 -18.04 28.70 8.95
N ILE A 15 -17.22 28.50 9.98
CA ILE A 15 -15.82 28.14 9.78
C ILE A 15 -15.84 26.70 9.27
N THR A 16 -15.94 26.52 7.96
CA THR A 16 -15.57 25.25 7.34
C THR A 16 -14.07 25.12 7.57
N GLY A 17 -13.66 24.30 8.54
CA GLY A 17 -12.26 23.89 8.65
C GLY A 17 -11.84 23.39 7.29
N ALA A 18 -10.74 23.92 6.75
CA ALA A 18 -10.17 23.41 5.52
C ALA A 18 -9.71 21.97 5.79
N HIS A 19 -10.55 21.00 5.43
CA HIS A 19 -10.14 19.60 5.36
C HIS A 19 -8.97 19.52 4.38
N SER A 20 -7.88 18.91 4.81
CA SER A 20 -6.71 18.72 3.95
C SER A 20 -6.95 17.42 3.18
N GLU A 21 -7.83 17.50 2.18
CA GLU A 21 -8.15 16.34 1.35
C GLU A 21 -6.92 15.91 0.56
N VAL A 22 -6.45 14.68 0.79
CA VAL A 22 -5.39 14.04 0.01
C VAL A 22 -6.02 13.00 -0.90
N THR A 23 -5.69 13.05 -2.18
CA THR A 23 -6.24 12.10 -3.17
C THR A 23 -5.20 11.04 -3.52
N PHE A 24 -5.62 9.79 -3.55
CA PHE A 24 -4.84 8.69 -4.09
C PHE A 24 -5.33 8.40 -5.51
N ASN A 25 -4.42 8.43 -6.47
CA ASN A 25 -4.70 8.21 -7.89
C ASN A 25 -4.19 6.82 -8.25
N PHE A 26 -5.09 5.83 -8.31
CA PHE A 26 -4.76 4.44 -8.63
C PHE A 26 -4.78 4.24 -10.14
N GLU A 27 -3.63 3.95 -10.73
CA GLU A 27 -3.48 3.69 -12.16
C GLU A 27 -3.08 2.24 -12.39
N ASN A 28 -3.89 1.49 -13.14
CA ASN A 28 -3.53 0.15 -13.57
C ASN A 28 -2.86 0.17 -14.95
N ARG A 29 -1.53 0.04 -14.99
CA ARG A 29 -0.77 -0.14 -16.24
C ARG A 29 -0.46 -1.59 -16.56
N CYS A 30 -0.95 -2.53 -15.77
CA CYS A 30 -0.84 -3.94 -16.10
C CYS A 30 -1.67 -4.24 -17.37
N THR A 31 -1.29 -5.27 -18.11
CA THR A 31 -2.05 -5.74 -19.29
C THR A 31 -3.30 -6.55 -18.92
N TYR A 32 -3.67 -6.55 -17.64
CA TYR A 32 -4.72 -7.36 -17.04
C TYR A 32 -5.42 -6.58 -15.91
N THR A 33 -6.62 -7.00 -15.55
CA THR A 33 -7.39 -6.43 -14.42
C THR A 33 -6.72 -6.75 -13.09
N VAL A 34 -6.65 -5.76 -12.21
CA VAL A 34 -6.25 -5.92 -10.81
C VAL A 34 -7.41 -5.54 -9.91
N TRP A 35 -7.46 -6.12 -8.71
CA TRP A 35 -8.47 -5.74 -7.73
C TRP A 35 -7.84 -5.07 -6.52
N LEU A 36 -8.05 -3.76 -6.38
CA LEU A 36 -7.58 -2.98 -5.24
C LEU A 36 -8.15 -3.54 -3.95
N ALA A 37 -7.32 -3.59 -2.91
CA ALA A 37 -7.72 -3.96 -1.58
C ALA A 37 -6.94 -3.15 -0.55
N ALA A 38 -7.56 -2.94 0.61
CA ALA A 38 -6.97 -2.22 1.72
C ALA A 38 -7.36 -2.83 3.05
N SER A 39 -6.47 -2.68 4.04
CA SER A 39 -6.75 -3.00 5.43
C SER A 39 -6.18 -1.90 6.34
N PRO A 40 -7.03 -1.19 7.11
CA PRO A 40 -8.48 -1.24 7.07
C PRO A 40 -9.04 -0.75 5.72
N SER A 41 -10.30 -1.08 5.41
CA SER A 41 -10.97 -0.66 4.18
C SER A 41 -10.90 0.86 4.04
N ILE A 42 -10.67 1.31 2.80
CA ILE A 42 -10.70 2.73 2.45
C ILE A 42 -12.12 3.20 2.13
N GLY A 43 -13.12 2.31 2.08
CA GLY A 43 -14.51 2.62 1.77
C GLY A 43 -14.92 2.18 0.37
N ASP A 44 -15.84 2.92 -0.26
CA ASP A 44 -16.51 2.55 -1.52
C ASP A 44 -15.64 2.77 -2.79
N ALA A 45 -14.32 2.64 -2.69
CA ALA A 45 -13.46 2.64 -3.88
C ALA A 45 -13.92 1.50 -4.82
N ASP A 46 -13.95 1.74 -6.13
CA ASP A 46 -14.19 0.63 -7.08
C ASP A 46 -13.00 -0.33 -6.95
N PRO A 47 -13.23 -1.56 -6.46
CA PRO A 47 -12.12 -2.46 -6.26
C PRO A 47 -11.64 -3.05 -7.59
N GLU A 48 -12.42 -3.04 -8.68
CA GLU A 48 -12.03 -3.68 -9.94
C GLU A 48 -11.44 -2.68 -10.93
N SER A 49 -10.13 -2.73 -11.12
CA SER A 49 -9.40 -1.80 -11.98
C SER A 49 -8.91 -2.50 -13.25
N GLY A 50 -9.56 -2.22 -14.38
CA GLY A 50 -9.22 -2.77 -15.69
C GLY A 50 -7.86 -2.28 -16.23
N SER A 51 -7.36 -2.87 -17.32
CA SER A 51 -6.11 -2.37 -17.92
C SER A 51 -6.28 -0.93 -18.44
N GLY A 52 -5.35 -0.04 -18.06
CA GLY A 52 -5.33 1.36 -18.46
C GLY A 52 -6.31 2.27 -17.71
N THR A 53 -6.97 1.78 -16.65
CA THR A 53 -7.87 2.60 -15.83
C THR A 53 -7.08 3.50 -14.89
N LEU A 54 -7.68 4.66 -14.59
CA LEU A 54 -7.24 5.57 -13.55
C LEU A 54 -8.44 5.89 -12.66
N GLU A 55 -8.29 5.64 -11.36
CA GLU A 55 -9.30 5.90 -10.34
C GLU A 55 -8.76 6.88 -9.32
N LEU A 56 -9.57 7.86 -8.94
CA LEU A 56 -9.21 8.86 -7.96
C LEU A 56 -10.01 8.61 -6.70
N PHE A 57 -9.32 8.51 -5.58
CA PHE A 57 -9.93 8.22 -4.29
C PHE A 57 -9.52 9.27 -3.25
N SER A 58 -10.51 9.95 -2.66
CA SER A 58 -10.27 10.89 -1.56
C SER A 58 -10.06 10.14 -0.26
N MET A 59 -8.87 10.26 0.32
CA MET A 59 -8.54 9.57 1.56
C MET A 59 -9.04 10.36 2.78
N PRO A 60 -9.41 9.68 3.88
CA PRO A 60 -9.70 10.33 5.15
C PRO A 60 -8.52 11.14 5.69
N ASP A 61 -8.80 12.21 6.44
CA ASP A 61 -7.79 13.04 7.13
C ASP A 61 -6.89 12.22 8.09
N GLN A 62 -7.37 11.06 8.53
CA GLN A 62 -6.62 10.08 9.33
C GLN A 62 -6.91 8.67 8.83
N TRP A 63 -5.89 7.99 8.35
CA TRP A 63 -5.95 6.60 7.93
C TRP A 63 -4.56 5.97 8.06
N SER A 64 -4.49 4.75 8.56
CA SER A 64 -3.22 4.03 8.72
C SER A 64 -3.45 2.58 8.38
N GLY A 65 -2.69 2.06 7.42
CA GLY A 65 -2.92 0.71 6.91
C GLY A 65 -2.10 0.36 5.69
N SER A 66 -2.48 -0.76 5.10
CA SER A 66 -1.86 -1.31 3.89
C SER A 66 -2.85 -1.31 2.74
N ILE A 67 -2.36 -1.01 1.55
CA ILE A 67 -3.05 -1.13 0.28
C ILE A 67 -2.26 -2.11 -0.59
N TRP A 68 -2.96 -2.93 -1.36
CA TRP A 68 -2.34 -3.85 -2.32
C TRP A 68 -3.26 -4.14 -3.49
N ALA A 69 -2.70 -4.72 -4.55
CA ALA A 69 -3.46 -5.20 -5.69
C ALA A 69 -3.54 -6.73 -5.68
N ARG A 70 -4.77 -7.24 -5.85
CA ARG A 70 -5.07 -8.66 -6.00
C ARG A 70 -5.11 -9.02 -7.48
N THR A 71 -4.79 -10.27 -7.81
CA THR A 71 -4.72 -10.71 -9.21
C THR A 71 -5.55 -11.97 -9.45
N ASN A 72 -6.02 -12.10 -10.70
CA ASN A 72 -6.78 -13.24 -11.21
C ASN A 72 -7.94 -13.61 -10.28
N CYS A 73 -8.77 -12.61 -9.96
CA CYS A 73 -9.92 -12.79 -9.11
C CYS A 73 -11.12 -13.33 -9.88
N ALA A 74 -11.95 -14.10 -9.19
CA ALA A 74 -13.16 -14.68 -9.74
C ALA A 74 -14.35 -14.35 -8.83
N TYR A 75 -15.47 -14.01 -9.48
CA TYR A 75 -16.76 -13.85 -8.83
C TYR A 75 -17.61 -15.10 -9.07
N ASN A 76 -17.99 -15.77 -7.98
CA ASN A 76 -19.12 -16.69 -7.92
C ASN A 76 -20.30 -15.94 -7.28
N VAL A 77 -21.54 -16.36 -7.58
CA VAL A 77 -22.83 -15.81 -7.10
C VAL A 77 -22.82 -15.35 -5.63
N SER A 78 -22.03 -15.99 -4.76
CA SER A 78 -21.91 -15.65 -3.34
C SER A 78 -20.47 -15.57 -2.80
N TYR A 79 -19.44 -15.60 -3.66
CA TYR A 79 -18.06 -15.73 -3.19
C TYR A 79 -17.07 -15.07 -4.15
N PHE A 80 -16.24 -14.19 -3.59
CA PHE A 80 -15.13 -13.56 -4.30
C PHE A 80 -13.81 -14.13 -3.77
N SER A 81 -12.90 -14.49 -4.69
CA SER A 81 -11.56 -14.93 -4.33
C SER A 81 -10.53 -14.60 -5.41
N CYS A 82 -9.28 -14.41 -5.00
CA CYS A 82 -8.15 -14.11 -5.87
C CYS A 82 -7.02 -15.14 -5.77
N GLU A 83 -6.19 -15.26 -6.81
CA GLU A 83 -5.01 -16.12 -6.76
C GLU A 83 -3.88 -15.50 -5.91
N THR A 84 -3.72 -14.18 -5.94
CA THR A 84 -2.77 -13.46 -5.08
C THR A 84 -3.45 -12.32 -4.34
N GLY A 85 -2.98 -12.04 -3.12
CA GLY A 85 -3.48 -10.95 -2.29
C GLY A 85 -4.90 -11.15 -1.76
N ASP A 86 -5.49 -12.34 -1.87
CA ASP A 86 -6.83 -12.60 -1.35
C ASP A 86 -6.92 -12.36 0.15
N CYS A 87 -7.93 -11.64 0.63
CA CYS A 87 -8.08 -11.33 2.06
C CYS A 87 -8.98 -12.32 2.82
N GLY A 88 -9.42 -13.41 2.18
CA GLY A 88 -10.18 -14.48 2.82
C GLY A 88 -11.57 -14.09 3.31
N SER A 89 -12.05 -12.88 3.04
CA SER A 89 -13.39 -12.41 3.44
C SER A 89 -14.50 -13.10 2.63
N GLY A 90 -14.18 -13.62 1.45
CA GLY A 90 -15.17 -14.11 0.49
C GLY A 90 -15.96 -12.98 -0.18
N THR A 91 -15.60 -11.72 0.07
CA THR A 91 -16.23 -10.51 -0.48
C THR A 91 -15.20 -9.64 -1.17
N ILE A 92 -15.67 -8.74 -2.03
CA ILE A 92 -14.77 -7.86 -2.79
C ILE A 92 -14.09 -6.81 -1.90
N ASP A 93 -14.78 -6.29 -0.88
CA ASP A 93 -14.16 -5.48 0.16
C ASP A 93 -13.54 -6.39 1.22
N CYS A 94 -12.28 -6.12 1.57
CA CYS A 94 -11.56 -6.85 2.59
C CYS A 94 -11.99 -6.43 4.01
N GLN A 95 -12.46 -5.21 4.25
CA GLN A 95 -12.71 -4.67 5.58
C GLN A 95 -11.45 -4.50 6.44
N SER A 96 -10.84 -5.59 6.92
CA SER A 96 -9.72 -5.54 7.88
C SER A 96 -8.76 -6.74 7.92
N PRO A 97 -9.07 -7.95 7.40
CA PRO A 97 -8.08 -9.02 7.31
C PRO A 97 -6.87 -8.59 6.46
N PRO A 98 -5.67 -9.08 6.80
CA PRO A 98 -4.51 -8.93 5.94
C PRO A 98 -4.67 -9.78 4.68
N PRO A 99 -3.91 -9.47 3.61
CA PRO A 99 -3.85 -10.33 2.43
C PRO A 99 -3.22 -11.69 2.73
N THR A 100 -3.58 -12.66 1.90
CA THR A 100 -2.86 -13.91 1.72
C THR A 100 -1.61 -13.64 0.89
N TYR A 101 -0.47 -14.07 1.40
CA TYR A 101 0.84 -13.83 0.80
C TYR A 101 1.15 -14.84 -0.33
N PRO A 102 2.01 -14.49 -1.30
CA PRO A 102 2.83 -13.28 -1.37
C PRO A 102 2.08 -12.07 -1.92
N VAL A 103 2.46 -10.88 -1.47
CA VAL A 103 1.90 -9.62 -1.95
C VAL A 103 2.88 -8.46 -1.76
N THR A 104 2.95 -7.59 -2.76
CA THR A 104 3.63 -6.30 -2.65
C THR A 104 2.71 -5.34 -1.89
N LEU A 105 3.14 -4.84 -0.72
CA LEU A 105 2.35 -3.93 0.10
C LEU A 105 2.73 -2.47 -0.13
N LEU A 106 1.72 -1.60 -0.10
CA LEU A 106 1.86 -0.15 -0.05
C LEU A 106 1.35 0.29 1.33
N ASN A 107 2.24 0.67 2.24
CA ASN A 107 1.83 1.08 3.58
C ASN A 107 1.75 2.60 3.65
N PHE A 108 0.66 3.12 4.22
CA PHE A 108 0.49 4.55 4.44
C PHE A 108 0.05 4.85 5.88
N ASP A 109 0.47 6.02 6.37
CA ASP A 109 0.02 6.61 7.63
C ASP A 109 -0.28 8.10 7.38
N ILE A 110 -1.56 8.42 7.24
CA ILE A 110 -2.09 9.77 7.01
C ILE A 110 -2.44 10.39 8.35
N LYS A 111 -1.80 11.54 8.63
CA LYS A 111 -2.03 12.38 9.81
C LYS A 111 -2.22 13.82 9.36
N GLN A 112 -3.46 14.18 9.03
CA GLN A 112 -3.82 15.47 8.46
C GLN A 112 -3.03 15.72 7.16
N SER A 113 -2.25 16.79 7.09
CA SER A 113 -1.46 17.15 5.92
C SER A 113 -0.13 16.40 5.77
N VAL A 114 0.16 15.42 6.63
CA VAL A 114 1.38 14.60 6.57
C VAL A 114 1.01 13.17 6.25
N VAL A 115 1.61 12.62 5.20
CA VAL A 115 1.47 11.21 4.83
C VAL A 115 2.83 10.54 4.94
N SER A 116 2.90 9.47 5.72
CA SER A 116 4.03 8.54 5.69
C SER A 116 3.73 7.44 4.69
N TYR A 117 4.71 6.99 3.91
CA TYR A 117 4.51 5.96 2.89
C TYR A 117 5.76 5.13 2.63
N GLU A 118 5.54 3.87 2.27
CA GLU A 118 6.57 2.92 1.85
C GLU A 118 5.99 1.86 0.90
N VAL A 119 6.89 1.22 0.14
CA VAL A 119 6.63 -0.06 -0.53
C VAL A 119 7.30 -1.14 0.30
N SER A 120 6.58 -2.20 0.66
CA SER A 120 7.08 -3.28 1.50
C SER A 120 6.95 -4.63 0.80
N LEU A 121 8.07 -5.35 0.75
CA LEU A 121 8.21 -6.73 0.31
C LEU A 121 8.40 -7.69 1.50
N ASN A 122 8.12 -7.23 2.72
CA ASN A 122 8.14 -8.08 3.92
C ASN A 122 7.22 -9.29 3.78
N HIS A 123 6.17 -9.14 2.98
CA HIS A 123 5.21 -10.18 2.63
C HIS A 123 5.31 -10.70 1.20
N GLY A 124 6.50 -10.54 0.60
CA GLY A 124 6.82 -11.03 -0.73
C GLY A 124 6.51 -10.03 -1.84
N HIS A 125 6.40 -10.54 -3.06
CA HIS A 125 6.14 -9.75 -4.26
C HIS A 125 5.20 -10.52 -5.18
N ASN A 126 4.09 -9.90 -5.60
CA ASN A 126 3.19 -10.45 -6.62
C ASN A 126 3.19 -9.62 -7.91
N LEU A 127 3.28 -8.30 -7.81
CA LEU A 127 3.34 -7.40 -8.96
C LEU A 127 4.14 -6.12 -8.70
N PRO A 128 4.65 -5.46 -9.77
CA PRO A 128 5.45 -4.25 -9.63
C PRO A 128 4.57 -3.04 -9.32
N VAL A 129 5.08 -2.12 -8.49
CA VAL A 129 4.33 -0.95 -8.00
C VAL A 129 5.20 0.30 -7.93
N ARG A 130 4.56 1.47 -7.99
CA ARG A 130 5.19 2.78 -7.73
C ARG A 130 4.25 3.68 -6.93
N ILE A 131 4.80 4.37 -5.94
CA ILE A 131 4.18 5.50 -5.23
C ILE A 131 4.93 6.76 -5.62
N GLN A 132 4.22 7.74 -6.18
CA GLN A 132 4.77 9.04 -6.55
C GLN A 132 3.91 10.17 -5.96
N PRO A 133 4.41 10.87 -4.94
CA PRO A 133 3.75 12.08 -4.43
C PRO A 133 3.71 13.17 -5.50
N ASP A 134 2.60 13.91 -5.57
CA ASP A 134 2.47 15.14 -6.35
C ASP A 134 2.67 16.36 -5.42
N GLY A 135 3.76 17.08 -5.65
CA GLY A 135 4.19 18.19 -4.80
C GLY A 135 4.61 17.78 -3.39
N GLY A 136 4.31 18.64 -2.41
CA GLY A 136 4.69 18.45 -1.02
C GLY A 136 6.17 18.69 -0.71
N SER A 137 6.54 18.52 0.55
CA SER A 137 7.92 18.66 1.02
C SER A 137 8.29 17.54 1.98
N LEU A 138 9.49 17.01 1.81
CA LEU A 138 10.01 15.91 2.63
C LEU A 138 10.27 16.38 4.07
N LEU A 139 9.64 15.72 5.04
CA LEU A 139 9.94 15.94 6.45
C LEU A 139 11.18 15.17 6.88
N GLY A 140 12.07 15.82 7.63
CA GLY A 140 13.34 15.22 8.05
C GLY A 140 14.42 15.21 6.96
N GLY A 141 14.19 15.90 5.84
CA GLY A 141 15.12 16.03 4.72
C GLY A 141 14.96 17.38 4.01
N THR A 142 15.47 17.46 2.78
CA THR A 142 15.39 18.65 1.93
C THR A 142 14.82 18.29 0.56
N GLY A 143 13.93 19.13 0.01
CA GLY A 143 13.39 18.97 -1.33
C GLY A 143 12.01 18.29 -1.38
N LEU A 144 11.67 17.82 -2.57
CA LEU A 144 10.41 17.13 -2.86
C LEU A 144 10.39 15.74 -2.22
N CYS A 145 9.19 15.22 -2.04
CA CYS A 145 8.97 13.88 -1.54
C CYS A 145 9.38 12.84 -2.60
N PRO A 146 10.17 11.82 -2.24
CA PRO A 146 10.72 10.87 -3.20
C PRO A 146 9.66 9.94 -3.79
N VAL A 147 9.93 9.46 -5.00
CA VAL A 147 9.23 8.30 -5.56
C VAL A 147 9.74 7.05 -4.87
N VAL A 148 8.85 6.13 -4.50
CA VAL A 148 9.20 4.81 -3.95
C VAL A 148 8.61 3.75 -4.84
N ASP A 149 9.42 2.81 -5.30
CA ASP A 149 8.97 1.78 -6.21
C ASP A 149 9.68 0.43 -6.04
N CYS A 150 9.03 -0.57 -6.62
CA CYS A 150 9.58 -1.88 -6.90
C CYS A 150 9.03 -2.28 -8.27
N ILE A 151 9.75 -1.91 -9.33
CA ILE A 151 9.29 -2.04 -10.72
C ILE A 151 9.87 -3.27 -11.43
N GLU A 152 10.90 -3.87 -10.84
CA GLU A 152 11.66 -4.98 -11.42
C GLU A 152 10.92 -6.31 -11.26
N ASP A 153 11.12 -7.22 -12.22
CA ASP A 153 10.58 -8.57 -12.12
C ASP A 153 11.40 -9.44 -11.14
N VAL A 154 10.84 -9.64 -9.95
CA VAL A 154 11.43 -10.47 -8.89
C VAL A 154 11.48 -11.96 -9.26
N SER A 155 10.76 -12.42 -10.29
CA SER A 155 10.71 -13.84 -10.67
C SER A 155 12.10 -14.43 -10.96
N ASN A 156 13.01 -13.63 -11.53
CA ASN A 156 14.35 -14.06 -11.92
C ASN A 156 15.30 -14.29 -10.74
N VAL A 157 15.02 -13.66 -9.59
CA VAL A 157 15.83 -13.81 -8.37
C VAL A 157 15.12 -14.62 -7.29
N CYS A 158 13.86 -14.99 -7.53
CA CYS A 158 13.06 -15.77 -6.61
C CYS A 158 13.66 -17.18 -6.42
N PRO A 159 14.14 -17.52 -5.21
CA PRO A 159 14.63 -18.87 -4.94
C PRO A 159 13.52 -19.90 -5.13
N GLY A 160 13.86 -21.09 -5.64
CA GLY A 160 12.86 -22.12 -5.96
C GLY A 160 11.98 -22.55 -4.79
N ASN A 161 12.48 -22.49 -3.55
CA ASN A 161 11.72 -22.77 -2.33
C ASN A 161 10.81 -21.62 -1.86
N LEU A 162 10.87 -20.45 -2.50
CA LEU A 162 10.03 -19.28 -2.22
C LEU A 162 9.10 -18.93 -3.39
N VAL A 163 9.14 -19.69 -4.49
CA VAL A 163 8.23 -19.51 -5.63
C VAL A 163 6.81 -19.85 -5.19
N ALA A 164 5.89 -18.90 -5.37
CA ALA A 164 4.46 -19.14 -5.23
C ALA A 164 3.88 -19.52 -6.59
N THR A 165 3.08 -20.60 -6.62
CA THR A 165 2.40 -21.05 -7.83
C THR A 165 0.89 -21.13 -7.65
N ASN A 166 0.14 -20.87 -8.73
CA ASN A 166 -1.28 -21.18 -8.74
C ASN A 166 -1.54 -22.69 -8.90
N LYS A 167 -2.83 -23.06 -9.01
CA LYS A 167 -3.29 -24.44 -9.13
C LYS A 167 -2.76 -25.16 -10.38
N ASP A 168 -2.40 -24.41 -11.42
CA ASP A 168 -1.82 -24.94 -12.66
C ASP A 168 -0.29 -25.01 -12.61
N GLY A 169 0.32 -24.70 -11.46
CA GLY A 169 1.78 -24.67 -11.29
C GLY A 169 2.45 -23.46 -11.94
N ARG A 170 1.69 -22.43 -12.34
CA ARG A 170 2.25 -21.19 -12.90
C ARG A 170 2.71 -20.27 -11.80
N TYR A 171 3.85 -19.61 -12.00
CA TYR A 171 4.35 -18.57 -11.10
C TYR A 171 3.31 -17.47 -10.93
N VAL A 172 3.02 -17.10 -9.68
CA VAL A 172 2.15 -15.97 -9.32
C VAL A 172 2.82 -14.95 -8.40
N GLY A 173 4.00 -15.27 -7.88
CA GLY A 173 4.74 -14.36 -7.01
C GLY A 173 5.89 -15.06 -6.30
N CYS A 174 6.57 -14.30 -5.45
CA CYS A 174 7.66 -14.79 -4.63
C CYS A 174 7.38 -14.48 -3.17
N TYR A 175 7.39 -15.50 -2.31
CA TYR A 175 7.33 -15.34 -0.87
C TYR A 175 8.57 -14.61 -0.35
N SER A 176 8.40 -13.83 0.72
CA SER A 176 9.54 -13.44 1.55
C SER A 176 10.12 -14.67 2.25
N ALA A 177 11.38 -14.57 2.70
CA ALA A 177 11.98 -15.66 3.47
C ALA A 177 11.23 -15.92 4.79
N CYS A 178 10.70 -14.88 5.44
CA CYS A 178 9.85 -15.07 6.61
C CYS A 178 8.63 -15.91 6.24
N ASP A 179 7.92 -15.55 5.17
CA ASP A 179 6.67 -16.21 4.84
C ASP A 179 6.83 -17.62 4.29
N GLY A 180 7.87 -17.88 3.51
CA GLY A 180 8.12 -19.21 2.96
C GLY A 180 8.78 -20.17 3.95
N LEU A 181 9.68 -19.67 4.81
CA LEU A 181 10.51 -20.54 5.67
C LEU A 181 10.06 -20.57 7.14
N LYS A 182 9.28 -19.56 7.57
CA LYS A 182 8.78 -19.42 8.95
C LYS A 182 9.88 -19.45 10.03
N ASP A 183 11.11 -19.14 9.64
CA ASP A 183 12.26 -19.10 10.57
C ASP A 183 12.27 -17.75 11.33
N PRO A 184 12.37 -17.75 12.67
CA PRO A 184 12.45 -16.54 13.48
C PRO A 184 13.53 -15.55 13.05
N ARG A 185 14.62 -16.02 12.43
CA ARG A 185 15.70 -15.19 11.87
C ARG A 185 15.23 -14.29 10.74
N TYR A 186 14.38 -14.82 9.86
CA TYR A 186 13.85 -14.08 8.72
C TYR A 186 12.61 -13.26 9.10
N CYS A 187 11.86 -13.71 10.10
CA CYS A 187 10.67 -13.03 10.61
C CYS A 187 10.95 -11.99 11.70
N CYS A 188 12.18 -11.91 12.19
CA CYS A 188 12.58 -11.01 13.26
C CYS A 188 11.72 -11.15 14.52
N THR A 189 11.56 -12.38 14.98
CA THR A 189 10.78 -12.72 16.18
C THR A 189 11.67 -13.36 17.24
N GLY A 190 11.18 -13.40 18.49
CA GLY A 190 11.93 -13.96 19.61
C GLY A 190 13.28 -13.28 19.80
N ASN A 191 14.37 -14.05 19.72
CA ASN A 191 15.75 -13.56 19.88
C ASN A 191 16.18 -12.58 18.77
N TYR A 192 15.42 -12.47 17.67
CA TYR A 192 15.69 -11.60 16.54
C TYR A 192 14.77 -10.37 16.49
N SER A 193 14.02 -10.09 17.57
CA SER A 193 13.03 -9.00 17.60
C SER A 193 13.59 -7.58 17.77
N SER A 194 14.85 -7.44 18.16
CA SER A 194 15.49 -6.12 18.24
C SER A 194 16.02 -5.69 16.86
N PRO A 195 16.05 -4.37 16.55
CA PRO A 195 16.65 -3.89 15.31
C PRO A 195 18.12 -4.30 15.13
N GLN A 196 18.86 -4.50 16.23
CA GLN A 196 20.24 -4.97 16.19
C GLN A 196 20.33 -6.47 15.84
N ALA A 197 19.36 -7.28 16.25
CA ALA A 197 19.34 -8.72 15.97
C ALA A 197 18.64 -9.06 14.63
N CYS A 198 17.68 -8.24 14.20
CA CYS A 198 17.00 -8.35 12.91
C CYS A 198 17.86 -7.72 11.80
N GLN A 199 18.72 -8.52 11.18
CA GLN A 199 19.60 -8.07 10.11
C GLN A 199 19.12 -8.55 8.74
N SER A 200 19.57 -7.86 7.69
CA SER A 200 19.40 -8.34 6.31
C SER A 200 20.01 -9.75 6.14
N ASN A 201 19.47 -10.52 5.20
CA ASN A 201 19.90 -11.88 4.90
C ASN A 201 19.99 -12.10 3.38
N GLU A 202 20.44 -13.28 2.96
CA GLU A 202 20.64 -13.65 1.56
C GLU A 202 19.39 -13.52 0.68
N TYR A 203 18.19 -13.59 1.26
CA TYR A 203 16.93 -13.41 0.54
C TYR A 203 16.52 -11.95 0.47
N SER A 204 16.51 -11.23 1.61
CA SER A 204 16.12 -9.82 1.63
C SER A 204 17.08 -8.96 0.80
N GLN A 205 18.38 -9.29 0.78
CA GLN A 205 19.38 -8.62 -0.06
C GLN A 205 19.10 -8.79 -1.55
N LYS A 206 18.61 -9.95 -2.01
CA LYS A 206 18.21 -10.15 -3.42
C LYS A 206 17.05 -9.25 -3.81
N PHE A 207 16.03 -9.17 -2.96
CA PHE A 207 14.90 -8.27 -3.19
C PHE A 207 15.35 -6.81 -3.17
N LYS A 208 16.25 -6.43 -2.25
CA LYS A 208 16.77 -5.06 -2.13
C LYS A 208 17.60 -4.64 -3.34
N GLN A 209 18.34 -5.56 -3.95
CA GLN A 209 19.14 -5.28 -5.15
C GLN A 209 18.26 -4.82 -6.32
N LEU A 210 17.07 -5.40 -6.46
CA LEU A 210 16.09 -5.03 -7.48
C LEU A 210 15.25 -3.81 -7.05
N CYS A 211 14.73 -3.84 -5.83
CA CYS A 211 13.81 -2.85 -5.30
C CYS A 211 14.47 -2.05 -4.17
N LYS A 212 15.42 -1.19 -4.56
CA LYS A 212 16.30 -0.45 -3.63
C LYS A 212 15.56 0.42 -2.63
N LEU A 213 14.38 0.92 -3.01
CA LEU A 213 13.59 1.83 -2.19
C LEU A 213 12.49 1.11 -1.38
N ALA A 214 12.27 -0.19 -1.63
CA ALA A 214 11.29 -0.97 -0.89
C ALA A 214 11.91 -1.59 0.37
N HIS A 215 11.13 -1.74 1.44
CA HIS A 215 11.54 -2.50 2.62
C HIS A 215 11.41 -3.99 2.38
N THR A 216 12.43 -4.76 2.73
CA THR A 216 12.58 -6.17 2.30
C THR A 216 12.68 -7.16 3.45
N TYR A 217 12.76 -6.67 4.68
CA TYR A 217 12.67 -7.44 5.92
C TYR A 217 12.14 -6.54 7.06
N PRO A 218 11.66 -7.11 8.19
CA PRO A 218 10.91 -6.35 9.19
C PRO A 218 11.61 -5.15 9.84
N SER A 219 12.94 -5.15 9.96
CA SER A 219 13.71 -4.00 10.49
C SER A 219 14.51 -3.28 9.41
N ASP A 220 14.14 -3.46 8.15
CA ASP A 220 14.68 -2.67 7.05
C ASP A 220 14.29 -1.20 7.25
N ASN A 221 15.28 -0.32 7.24
CA ASN A 221 15.09 1.12 7.40
C ASN A 221 16.04 1.89 6.47
N ASP A 222 16.41 1.27 5.35
CA ASP A 222 17.23 1.89 4.31
C ASP A 222 16.57 1.72 2.92
N PRO A 223 15.89 2.76 2.38
CA PRO A 223 15.71 4.08 2.98
C PRO A 223 14.74 4.04 4.18
N PRO A 224 14.71 5.08 5.03
CA PRO A 224 13.68 5.20 6.05
C PRO A 224 12.30 5.40 5.41
N VAL A 225 11.24 5.11 6.16
CA VAL A 225 9.87 5.46 5.77
C VAL A 225 9.78 6.96 5.51
N TYR A 226 9.37 7.33 4.31
CA TYR A 226 9.28 8.73 3.93
C TYR A 226 8.05 9.37 4.52
N ARG A 227 8.18 10.64 4.88
CA ARG A 227 7.10 11.45 5.45
C ARG A 227 6.99 12.71 4.63
N CYS A 228 5.87 12.89 3.96
CA CYS A 228 5.65 13.99 3.04
C CYS A 228 4.55 14.90 3.57
N SER A 229 4.86 16.20 3.66
CA SER A 229 3.92 17.21 4.10
C SER A 229 3.35 17.96 2.91
N ARG A 230 2.03 18.13 2.87
CA ARG A 230 1.28 18.96 1.91
C ARG A 230 1.44 18.55 0.45
N ALA A 231 1.66 17.26 0.18
CA ALA A 231 1.41 16.72 -1.15
C ALA A 231 -0.09 16.82 -1.47
N THR A 232 -0.42 17.17 -2.71
CA THR A 232 -1.80 17.28 -3.19
C THR A 232 -2.41 15.92 -3.44
N SER A 233 -1.61 15.01 -4.01
CA SER A 233 -2.04 13.64 -4.30
C SER A 233 -0.88 12.65 -4.26
N TYR A 234 -1.20 11.36 -4.29
CA TYR A 234 -0.25 10.25 -4.46
C TYR A 234 -0.67 9.44 -5.68
N ASN A 235 0.18 9.43 -6.71
CA ASN A 235 0.01 8.56 -7.87
C ASN A 235 0.53 7.18 -7.52
N ILE A 236 -0.37 6.20 -7.53
CA ILE A 236 -0.11 4.81 -7.20
C ILE A 236 -0.30 4.01 -8.48
N THR A 237 0.80 3.52 -9.06
CA THR A 237 0.78 2.83 -10.35
C THR A 237 1.09 1.35 -10.16
N PHE A 238 0.22 0.49 -10.68
CA PHE A 238 0.45 -0.95 -10.80
C PHE A 238 1.06 -1.26 -12.17
N CYS A 239 2.10 -2.11 -12.20
CA CYS A 239 2.94 -2.40 -13.37
C CYS A 239 3.49 -1.14 -14.07
N PRO A 240 4.16 -0.22 -13.36
CA PRO A 240 4.83 0.92 -13.99
C PRO A 240 5.92 0.45 -14.96
N SER A 241 6.04 1.16 -16.08
CA SER A 241 7.09 0.99 -17.09
C SER A 241 8.35 1.77 -16.78
#